data_AF-A0A212UBS6-F1
#
_entry.id   AF-A0A212UBS6-F1
#
_cell.length_a   1.000
_cell.length_b   1.000
_cell.length_c   1.000
_cell.angle_alpha   90.00
_cell.angle_beta   90.00
_cell.angle_gamma   90.00
#
_symmetry.space_group_name_H-M   'P 1'
#
loop_
_entity.id
_entity.type
_entity.pdbx_description
1 polymer ?
#
loop_
_entity_poly.entity_id
_entity_poly.type
_entity_poly.pdbx_seq_one_letter_code
_entity_poly.pdbx_strand_id
1 'polypeptide(L)'
;MKRVIKVSQAWIAAFVLGALLTGCGGGGSSGSASTQSGETSSPERSAVLSWSAPLTRVNGESIPMGELDRYVIRYGQDADELNEEVVVTNAQAEAEMSYEVGGLDAGTWYFTIQVQDINGLISEPSDVVSKSIRS
;
A
#
# COMPACT_ATOMS: atom_id res chain seq x y z
N MET A 1 -13.98 12.65 25.70
CA MET A 1 -14.71 11.57 24.99
C MET A 1 -13.71 10.46 24.69
N LYS A 2 -14.16 9.20 24.81
CA LYS A 2 -13.38 8.03 25.24
C LYS A 2 -12.30 7.62 24.22
N ARG A 3 -11.05 7.48 24.68
CA ARG A 3 -9.91 6.96 23.91
C ARG A 3 -9.97 5.43 23.90
N VAL A 4 -10.04 4.80 22.73
CA VAL A 4 -10.09 3.34 22.57
C VAL A 4 -8.73 2.80 22.09
N ILE A 5 -8.03 2.23 23.09
CA ILE A 5 -7.12 1.08 23.14
C ILE A 5 -6.39 0.64 21.84
N LYS A 6 -5.07 0.65 21.97
CA LYS A 6 -4.02 0.14 21.09
C LYS A 6 -4.00 -1.39 21.09
N VAL A 7 -4.00 -2.05 19.93
CA VAL A 7 -3.71 -3.49 19.82
C VAL A 7 -2.49 -3.70 18.94
N SER A 8 -1.42 -4.12 19.60
CA SER A 8 -0.20 -4.69 19.04
C SER A 8 -0.34 -6.21 18.95
N GLN A 9 -0.05 -6.81 17.81
CA GLN A 9 0.31 -8.23 17.74
C GLN A 9 1.61 -8.41 16.97
N ALA A 10 2.66 -8.70 17.72
CA ALA A 10 3.88 -9.30 17.25
C ALA A 10 3.68 -10.81 17.16
N TRP A 11 4.08 -11.43 16.05
CA TRP A 11 4.25 -12.88 15.96
C TRP A 11 5.71 -13.17 15.65
N ILE A 12 6.43 -13.62 16.69
CA ILE A 12 7.75 -14.25 16.59
C ILE A 12 7.51 -15.69 16.14
N ALA A 13 8.13 -16.09 15.04
CA ALA A 13 8.33 -17.49 14.71
C ALA A 13 9.82 -17.70 14.41
N ALA A 14 10.57 -17.99 15.47
CA ALA A 14 11.89 -18.61 15.36
C ALA A 14 11.68 -20.12 15.23
N PHE A 15 12.15 -20.71 14.13
CA PHE A 15 12.40 -22.15 14.04
C PHE A 15 13.85 -22.35 13.61
N VAL A 16 14.64 -22.86 14.54
CA VAL A 16 16.04 -23.26 14.40
C VAL A 16 16.07 -24.78 14.14
N LEU A 17 17.15 -25.23 13.47
CA LEU A 17 17.69 -26.60 13.34
C LEU A 17 17.36 -27.27 11.99
N GLY A 18 18.29 -27.71 11.15
CA GLY A 18 19.75 -27.84 11.19
C GLY A 18 20.17 -28.84 10.10
N ALA A 19 21.41 -28.78 9.58
CA ALA A 19 22.24 -29.92 9.14
C ALA A 19 23.42 -29.45 8.28
N LEU A 20 24.51 -30.21 8.38
CA LEU A 20 25.89 -29.89 8.07
C LEU A 20 26.34 -30.42 6.69
N LEU A 21 27.38 -29.76 6.15
CA LEU A 21 28.49 -30.26 5.32
C LEU A 21 28.20 -30.75 3.89
N THR A 22 28.69 -30.00 2.89
CA THR A 22 29.84 -30.46 2.09
C THR A 22 30.49 -29.28 1.39
N GLY A 23 31.83 -29.24 1.43
CA GLY A 23 32.66 -28.25 0.74
C GLY A 23 33.38 -28.87 -0.45
N CYS A 24 33.61 -28.07 -1.48
CA CYS A 24 34.59 -28.15 -2.57
C CYS A 24 34.23 -26.97 -3.50
N GLY A 25 35.07 -26.07 -3.99
CA GLY A 25 36.51 -25.96 -4.14
C GLY A 25 36.73 -25.05 -5.37
N GLY A 26 37.84 -24.32 -5.42
CA GLY A 26 38.37 -23.74 -6.67
C GLY A 26 38.28 -22.22 -6.80
N GLY A 27 39.44 -21.56 -6.62
CA GLY A 27 39.63 -20.15 -6.88
C GLY A 27 39.96 -19.82 -8.34
N GLY A 28 39.85 -18.54 -8.68
CA GLY A 28 40.28 -17.98 -9.96
C GLY A 28 39.97 -16.49 -10.02
N SER A 29 40.93 -15.66 -9.58
CA SER A 29 40.88 -14.21 -9.77
C SER A 29 41.34 -13.88 -11.18
N SER A 30 40.56 -13.08 -11.93
CA SER A 30 41.04 -12.11 -12.92
C SER A 30 39.83 -11.38 -13.51
N GLY A 31 39.73 -10.09 -13.19
CA GLY A 31 38.69 -9.23 -13.72
C GLY A 31 38.84 -8.98 -15.22
N SER A 32 37.72 -8.62 -15.84
CA SER A 32 37.65 -7.49 -16.76
C SER A 32 36.20 -7.10 -16.97
N ALA A 33 36.01 -5.80 -16.96
CA ALA A 33 34.74 -5.09 -16.99
C ALA A 33 33.88 -5.43 -18.21
N SER A 34 32.57 -5.47 -17.99
CA SER A 34 31.57 -5.14 -19.01
C SER A 34 30.35 -4.59 -18.29
N THR A 35 30.29 -3.25 -18.25
CA THR A 35 29.11 -2.40 -18.12
C THR A 35 27.94 -2.99 -17.33
N GLN A 36 28.02 -2.89 -16.01
CA GLN A 36 26.83 -2.85 -15.17
C GLN A 36 26.12 -1.54 -15.54
N SER A 37 25.09 -1.65 -16.38
CA SER A 37 24.10 -0.60 -16.54
C SER A 37 23.64 -0.26 -15.14
N GLY A 38 24.05 0.92 -14.65
CA GLY A 38 23.66 1.42 -13.35
C GLY A 38 22.17 1.64 -13.39
N GLU A 39 21.41 0.64 -12.95
CA GLU A 39 20.09 0.89 -12.42
C GLU A 39 20.33 1.73 -11.18
N THR A 40 20.20 3.05 -11.36
CA THR A 40 20.13 3.99 -10.25
C THR A 40 18.84 3.62 -9.52
N SER A 41 18.95 2.70 -8.55
CA SER A 41 17.91 2.44 -7.58
C SER A 41 17.79 3.69 -6.71
N SER A 42 17.13 4.72 -7.26
CA SER A 42 16.57 5.76 -6.44
C SER A 42 15.74 5.05 -5.36
N PRO A 43 15.84 5.43 -4.07
CA PRO A 43 15.00 4.81 -3.06
C PRO A 43 13.55 4.88 -3.55
N GLU A 44 12.92 3.72 -3.70
CA GLU A 44 11.52 3.66 -4.09
C GLU A 44 10.71 4.30 -2.97
N ARG A 45 10.32 5.55 -3.18
CA ARG A 45 9.55 6.32 -2.22
C ARG A 45 8.09 6.01 -2.45
N SER A 46 7.47 5.40 -1.44
CA SER A 46 6.09 4.93 -1.54
C SER A 46 5.28 5.14 -0.27
N ALA A 47 3.97 5.07 -0.42
CA ALA A 47 2.98 5.03 0.64
C ALA A 47 2.08 3.82 0.47
N VAL A 48 2.04 2.94 1.47
CA VAL A 48 1.08 1.83 1.53
C VAL A 48 -0.15 2.32 2.27
N LEU A 49 -1.29 2.29 1.59
CA LEU A 49 -2.60 2.51 2.18
C LEU A 49 -3.21 1.16 2.53
N SER A 50 -3.94 1.12 3.64
CA SER A 50 -4.73 -0.02 4.04
C SER A 50 -6.06 0.48 4.61
N TRP A 51 -7.16 -0.13 4.18
CA TRP A 51 -8.50 0.28 4.57
C TRP A 51 -9.39 -0.94 4.85
N SER A 52 -10.66 -0.71 5.12
CA SER A 52 -11.66 -1.76 5.33
C SER A 52 -12.88 -1.50 4.45
N ALA A 53 -13.56 -2.58 4.07
CA ALA A 53 -14.67 -2.50 3.14
C ALA A 53 -15.83 -1.80 3.82
N PRO A 54 -16.52 -0.89 3.12
CA PRO A 54 -17.77 -0.38 3.61
C PRO A 54 -18.76 -1.55 3.72
N LEU A 55 -19.43 -1.62 4.87
CA LEU A 55 -20.50 -2.58 5.12
C LEU A 55 -21.89 -1.96 4.92
N THR A 56 -21.94 -0.63 4.84
CA THR A 56 -23.17 0.15 4.67
C THR A 56 -22.96 1.31 3.72
N ARG A 57 -24.04 1.71 3.06
CA ARG A 57 -24.18 2.97 2.34
C ARG A 57 -24.39 4.12 3.32
N VAL A 58 -24.33 5.37 2.82
CA VAL A 58 -24.55 6.58 3.63
C VAL A 58 -25.94 6.63 4.28
N ASN A 59 -26.95 6.06 3.62
CA ASN A 59 -28.31 5.97 4.14
C ASN A 59 -28.52 4.85 5.19
N GLY A 60 -27.46 4.09 5.51
CA GLY A 60 -27.49 3.01 6.49
C GLY A 60 -27.89 1.63 5.93
N GLU A 61 -28.25 1.53 4.66
CA GLU A 61 -28.49 0.23 4.02
C GLU A 61 -27.19 -0.57 3.91
N SER A 62 -27.25 -1.88 4.11
CA SER A 62 -26.09 -2.75 3.92
C SER A 62 -25.67 -2.79 2.46
N ILE A 63 -24.36 -2.80 2.22
CA ILE A 63 -23.78 -3.03 0.88
C ILE A 63 -22.96 -4.33 0.90
N PRO A 64 -23.30 -5.32 0.07
CA PRO A 64 -22.52 -6.55 -0.01
C PRO A 64 -21.21 -6.31 -0.75
N MET A 65 -20.17 -7.07 -0.39
CA MET A 65 -18.84 -6.99 -1.02
C MET A 65 -18.90 -7.13 -2.56
N GLY A 66 -19.80 -7.97 -3.06
CA GLY A 66 -20.00 -8.18 -4.50
C GLY A 66 -20.61 -6.99 -5.25
N GLU A 67 -21.13 -5.98 -4.55
CA GLU A 67 -21.57 -4.73 -5.17
C GLU A 67 -20.46 -3.67 -5.28
N LEU A 68 -19.29 -3.92 -4.68
CA LEU A 68 -18.16 -3.00 -4.73
C LEU A 68 -17.38 -3.21 -6.03
N ASP A 69 -17.35 -2.19 -6.88
CA ASP A 69 -16.71 -2.27 -8.20
C ASP A 69 -15.22 -1.88 -8.12
N ARG A 70 -14.94 -0.68 -7.57
CA ARG A 70 -13.57 -0.15 -7.45
C ARG A 70 -13.41 0.78 -6.25
N TYR A 71 -12.16 0.98 -5.84
CA TYR A 71 -11.75 2.09 -4.99
C TYR A 71 -11.03 3.16 -5.81
N VAL A 72 -11.21 4.41 -5.41
CA VAL A 72 -10.51 5.57 -5.97
C VAL A 72 -9.70 6.19 -4.85
N ILE A 73 -8.38 6.19 -4.99
CA ILE A 73 -7.45 6.83 -4.06
C ILE A 73 -7.06 8.16 -4.68
N ARG A 74 -7.35 9.26 -3.99
CA ARG A 74 -6.91 10.60 -4.38
C ARG A 74 -5.80 11.07 -3.47
N TYR A 75 -4.78 11.68 -4.04
CA TYR A 75 -3.61 12.10 -3.28
C TYR A 75 -2.95 13.36 -3.85
N GLY A 76 -2.13 14.00 -3.03
CA GLY A 76 -1.44 15.26 -3.37
C GLY A 76 -0.56 15.75 -2.23
N GLN A 77 0.21 16.80 -2.46
CA GLN A 77 1.00 17.48 -1.42
C GLN A 77 0.25 18.65 -0.76
N ASP A 78 -0.91 19.04 -1.31
CA ASP A 78 -1.87 19.93 -0.66
C ASP A 78 -3.03 19.08 -0.10
N ALA A 79 -3.41 19.33 1.16
CA ALA A 79 -4.50 18.59 1.80
C ALA A 79 -5.88 19.00 1.29
N ASP A 80 -6.01 20.23 0.79
CA ASP A 80 -7.25 20.79 0.26
C ASP A 80 -7.39 20.55 -1.26
N GLU A 81 -6.31 20.14 -1.93
CA GLU A 81 -6.27 19.87 -3.38
C GLU A 81 -5.52 18.55 -3.69
N LEU A 82 -6.27 17.45 -3.77
CA LEU A 82 -5.76 16.13 -4.14
C LEU A 82 -5.88 15.92 -5.66
N ASN A 83 -4.83 16.31 -6.39
CA ASN A 83 -4.80 16.37 -7.84
C ASN A 83 -4.38 15.06 -8.54
N GLU A 84 -3.86 14.09 -7.80
CA GLU A 84 -3.46 12.78 -8.33
C GLU A 84 -4.50 11.71 -7.99
N GLU A 85 -4.60 10.68 -8.84
CA GLU A 85 -5.62 9.64 -8.72
C GLU A 85 -5.08 8.25 -9.09
N VAL A 86 -5.45 7.26 -8.27
CA VAL A 86 -5.26 5.83 -8.53
C VAL A 86 -6.61 5.15 -8.45
N VAL A 87 -6.90 4.28 -9.43
CA VAL A 87 -8.08 3.43 -9.43
C VAL A 87 -7.67 1.99 -9.11
N VAL A 88 -8.20 1.45 -8.02
CA VAL A 88 -8.05 0.05 -7.61
C VAL A 88 -9.30 -0.70 -8.04
N THR A 89 -9.20 -1.40 -9.17
CA THR A 89 -10.31 -2.19 -9.74
C THR A 89 -10.51 -3.51 -9.00
N ASN A 90 -11.66 -4.16 -9.24
CA ASN A 90 -11.99 -5.48 -8.70
C ASN A 90 -12.11 -5.49 -7.17
N ALA A 91 -12.77 -4.45 -6.63
CA ALA A 91 -12.95 -4.26 -5.19
C ALA A 91 -13.64 -5.43 -4.49
N GLN A 92 -14.42 -6.24 -5.23
CA GLN A 92 -15.13 -7.41 -4.74
C GLN A 92 -14.24 -8.64 -4.44
N ALA A 93 -13.05 -8.75 -5.03
CA ALA A 93 -12.24 -9.97 -4.97
C ALA A 93 -11.24 -10.02 -3.81
N GLU A 94 -10.80 -8.86 -3.33
CA GLU A 94 -9.71 -8.75 -2.34
C GLU A 94 -10.29 -8.48 -0.95
N ALA A 95 -10.04 -9.40 -0.02
CA ALA A 95 -10.31 -9.15 1.41
C ALA A 95 -9.21 -8.26 2.04
N GLU A 96 -7.99 -8.29 1.50
CA GLU A 96 -6.86 -7.46 1.94
C GLU A 96 -6.82 -6.16 1.15
N MET A 97 -7.45 -5.15 1.73
CA MET A 97 -7.72 -3.89 1.05
C MET A 97 -6.55 -2.94 1.25
N SER A 98 -5.53 -3.13 0.42
CA SER A 98 -4.32 -2.33 0.46
C SER A 98 -3.84 -1.97 -0.94
N TYR A 99 -3.11 -0.86 -1.03
CA TYR A 99 -2.49 -0.41 -2.26
C TYR A 99 -1.23 0.40 -1.97
N GLU A 100 -0.19 0.20 -2.77
CA GLU A 100 1.05 0.95 -2.70
C GLU A 100 1.09 2.03 -3.77
N VAL A 101 1.11 3.30 -3.33
CA VAL A 101 1.36 4.44 -4.20
C VAL A 101 2.87 4.70 -4.21
N GLY A 102 3.53 4.39 -5.33
CA GLY A 102 4.96 4.62 -5.54
C GLY A 102 5.28 5.95 -6.23
N GLY A 103 6.57 6.22 -6.42
CA GLY A 103 7.05 7.38 -7.18
C GLY A 103 6.84 8.73 -6.47
N LEU A 104 6.75 8.72 -5.13
CA LEU A 104 6.46 9.92 -4.36
C LEU A 104 7.73 10.74 -4.09
N ASP A 105 7.68 12.06 -4.26
CA ASP A 105 8.78 12.93 -3.83
C ASP A 105 8.85 13.08 -2.31
N ALA A 106 10.00 13.57 -1.82
CA ALA A 106 10.14 13.94 -0.42
C ALA A 106 9.17 15.08 -0.07
N GLY A 107 8.53 14.98 1.08
CA GLY A 107 7.46 15.90 1.49
C GLY A 107 6.34 15.18 2.24
N THR A 108 5.30 15.93 2.59
CA THR A 108 4.08 15.37 3.17
C THR A 108 3.07 15.15 2.06
N TRP A 109 2.58 13.92 1.97
CA TRP A 109 1.53 13.52 1.06
C TRP A 109 0.25 13.26 1.82
N TYR A 110 -0.87 13.69 1.26
CA TYR A 110 -2.21 13.51 1.79
C TYR A 110 -2.97 12.56 0.89
N PHE A 111 -3.87 11.78 1.50
CA PHE A 111 -4.62 10.74 0.80
C PHE A 111 -6.06 10.68 1.29
N THR A 112 -6.97 10.42 0.38
CA THR A 112 -8.34 10.01 0.67
C THR A 112 -8.70 8.80 -0.18
N ILE A 113 -9.70 8.05 0.27
CA ILE A 113 -10.26 6.93 -0.48
C ILE A 113 -11.77 7.08 -0.64
N GLN A 114 -12.26 6.72 -1.82
CA GLN A 114 -13.68 6.59 -2.14
C GLN A 114 -13.94 5.18 -2.66
N VAL A 115 -15.16 4.70 -2.47
CA VAL A 115 -15.64 3.47 -3.12
C VAL A 115 -16.64 3.83 -4.21
N GLN A 116 -16.61 3.10 -5.31
CA GLN A 116 -17.65 3.12 -6.34
C GLN A 116 -18.31 1.75 -6.42
N ASP A 117 -19.64 1.74 -6.43
CA ASP A 117 -20.41 0.50 -6.61
C ASP A 117 -20.64 0.16 -8.10
N ILE A 118 -21.21 -1.03 -8.36
CA ILE A 118 -21.52 -1.51 -9.71
C ILE A 118 -22.55 -0.65 -10.47
N ASN A 119 -23.29 0.22 -9.78
CA ASN A 119 -24.23 1.16 -10.39
C ASN A 119 -23.57 2.51 -10.72
N GLY A 120 -22.30 2.66 -10.37
CA GLY A 120 -21.52 3.87 -10.57
C GLY A 120 -21.72 4.95 -9.51
N LEU A 121 -22.36 4.64 -8.39
CA LEU A 121 -22.47 5.56 -7.26
C LEU A 121 -21.17 5.60 -6.48
N ILE A 122 -20.65 6.81 -6.23
CA ILE A 122 -19.40 7.05 -5.52
C ILE A 122 -19.69 7.57 -4.11
N SER A 123 -18.97 7.09 -3.11
CA SER A 123 -19.06 7.57 -1.73
C SER A 123 -18.51 8.99 -1.56
N GLU A 124 -18.79 9.62 -0.42
CA GLU A 124 -17.97 10.73 0.05
C GLU A 124 -16.51 10.26 0.26
N PRO A 125 -15.52 11.17 0.14
CA PRO A 125 -14.14 10.87 0.52
C PRO A 125 -14.03 10.44 1.99
N SER A 126 -13.10 9.54 2.27
CA SER A 126 -12.68 9.25 3.65
C SER A 126 -12.10 10.49 4.33
N ASP A 127 -11.89 10.39 5.64
CA ASP A 127 -10.99 11.31 6.34
C ASP A 127 -9.63 11.37 5.63
N VAL A 128 -9.04 12.56 5.58
CA VAL A 128 -7.71 12.78 5.02
C VAL A 128 -6.67 12.17 5.97
N VAL A 129 -5.83 11.29 5.43
CA VAL A 129 -4.64 10.76 6.12
C VAL A 129 -3.38 11.29 5.44
N SER A 130 -2.25 11.23 6.14
CA SER A 130 -0.98 11.73 5.58
C SER A 130 0.20 10.82 5.86
N LYS A 131 1.21 10.91 4.98
CA LYS A 131 2.51 10.27 5.14
C LYS A 131 3.62 11.26 4.79
N SER A 132 4.62 11.37 5.66
CA SER A 132 5.83 12.14 5.37
C SER A 132 6.90 11.24 4.78
N ILE A 133 7.33 11.55 3.56
CA ILE A 133 8.40 10.88 2.83
C ILE A 133 9.68 11.68 3.02
N ARG A 134 10.76 11.01 3.41
CA ARG A 134 12.08 11.63 3.62
C ARG A 134 13.04 11.18 2.52
N SER A 135 14.02 12.03 2.23
CA SER A 135 15.12 11.73 1.31
C SER A 135 16.14 10.75 1.89
#